data_AF-A4EY12-F1
#
_entry.id   AF-A4EY12-F1
#
_cell.length_a   1.000
_cell.length_b   1.000
_cell.length_c   1.000
_cell.angle_alpha   90.00
_cell.angle_beta   90.00
_cell.angle_gamma   90.00
#
_symmetry.space_group_name_H-M   'P 1'
#
loop_
_entity.id
_entity.type
_entity.pdbx_description
1 polymer ?
#
loop_
_entity_poly.entity_id
_entity_poly.type
_entity_poly.pdbx_seq_one_letter_code
_entity_poly.pdbx_strand_id
1 'polypeptide(L)'
;MIILCWKRAQDRSMPQIQTTPLPRNSHLWSQVQPGDFIDGYAVNSGLDPEQAAKVGLSMPGWARALLSLRNRIVRPLGLKTDVADAGQNAIFPVTYQDESEIILGADDNHLDFRICIRQQDGMIHMATWVHRNNLLGRIYLAVVMPFHILIVRDAMGRIRNAS
;
A
#
# COMPACT_ATOMS: atom_id res chain seq x y z
N MET A 1 10.31 -24.36 46.41
CA MET A 1 9.77 -24.94 45.17
C MET A 1 8.35 -24.42 45.05
N ILE A 2 8.10 -23.28 44.41
CA ILE A 2 7.72 -23.19 42.98
C ILE A 2 8.21 -21.83 42.48
N ILE A 3 9.40 -21.84 41.90
CA ILE A 3 9.85 -20.90 40.87
C ILE A 3 9.49 -21.62 39.57
N LEU A 4 8.64 -21.02 38.72
CA LEU A 4 8.31 -21.39 37.32
C LEU A 4 6.80 -21.30 37.03
N CYS A 5 6.26 -20.09 36.93
CA CYS A 5 5.05 -19.87 36.12
C CYS A 5 5.02 -18.44 35.54
N TRP A 6 6.16 -18.00 34.98
CA TRP A 6 6.25 -16.70 34.29
C TRP A 6 6.69 -16.83 32.81
N LYS A 7 6.62 -18.04 32.25
CA LYS A 7 7.00 -18.31 30.85
C LYS A 7 5.84 -18.85 30.02
N ARG A 8 4.74 -18.07 29.98
CA ARG A 8 3.67 -18.27 28.98
C ARG A 8 2.99 -16.95 28.62
N ALA A 9 3.79 -15.94 28.33
CA ALA A 9 3.36 -14.83 27.49
C ALA A 9 3.55 -15.25 26.03
N GLN A 10 2.61 -14.86 25.17
CA GLN A 10 2.66 -14.88 23.70
C GLN A 10 2.26 -16.19 23.01
N ASP A 11 1.00 -16.61 23.22
CA ASP A 11 0.23 -17.26 22.17
C ASP A 11 -1.12 -16.55 22.04
N ARG A 12 -1.08 -15.34 21.49
CA ARG A 12 -2.24 -14.76 20.80
C ARG A 12 -1.81 -14.66 19.36
N SER A 13 -2.37 -15.50 18.51
CA SER A 13 -2.27 -15.42 17.05
C SER A 13 -2.66 -14.00 16.60
N MET A 14 -1.68 -13.09 16.54
CA MET A 14 -1.90 -11.78 15.96
C MET A 14 -2.27 -11.97 14.48
N PRO A 15 -3.26 -11.22 13.96
CA PRO A 15 -3.58 -11.30 12.55
C PRO A 15 -2.31 -11.08 11.72
N GLN A 16 -2.04 -12.01 10.80
CA GLN A 16 -0.79 -12.10 10.04
C GLN A 16 -0.50 -10.85 9.19
N ILE A 17 -1.57 -10.11 8.88
CA ILE A 17 -1.59 -8.78 8.28
C ILE A 17 -2.66 -8.01 9.05
N GLN A 18 -2.30 -6.87 9.62
CA GLN A 18 -3.21 -6.04 10.41
C GLN A 18 -3.71 -4.88 9.56
N THR A 19 -5.01 -4.60 9.54
CA THR A 19 -5.52 -3.33 9.02
C THR A 19 -5.41 -2.31 10.15
N THR A 20 -4.64 -1.25 9.93
CA THR A 20 -4.34 -0.25 10.96
C THR A 20 -4.12 1.11 10.31
N PRO A 21 -4.47 2.23 10.97
CA PRO A 21 -4.05 3.55 10.50
C PRO A 21 -2.53 3.64 10.34
N LEU A 22 -2.09 4.46 9.38
CA LEU A 22 -0.68 4.80 9.22
C LEU A 22 -0.15 5.51 10.48
N PRO A 23 1.09 5.25 10.92
CA PRO A 23 1.69 5.97 12.05
C PRO A 23 1.61 7.49 11.88
N ARG A 24 1.27 8.21 12.96
CA ARG A 24 0.98 9.66 12.92
C ARG A 24 2.18 10.55 12.58
N ASN A 25 3.38 10.02 12.74
CA ASN A 25 4.64 10.66 12.39
C ASN A 25 5.02 10.49 10.91
N SER A 26 4.21 9.80 10.10
CA SER A 26 4.45 9.68 8.66
C SER A 26 4.35 11.03 7.96
N HIS A 27 5.26 11.28 7.03
CA HIS A 27 5.24 12.47 6.18
C HIS A 27 3.99 12.55 5.30
N LEU A 28 3.36 11.41 4.96
CA LEU A 28 2.17 11.36 4.12
C LEU A 28 1.01 12.17 4.70
N TRP A 29 0.88 12.30 6.02
CA TRP A 29 -0.20 13.04 6.66
C TRP A 29 -0.22 14.54 6.28
N SER A 30 0.91 15.10 5.82
CA SER A 30 0.97 16.48 5.31
C SER A 30 0.18 16.68 4.01
N GLN A 31 -0.09 15.60 3.26
CA GLN A 31 -0.80 15.62 1.98
C GLN A 31 -2.29 15.30 2.12
N VAL A 32 -2.70 14.68 3.23
CA VAL A 32 -4.07 14.16 3.40
C VAL A 32 -5.07 15.28 3.66
N GLN A 33 -6.12 15.35 2.84
CA GLN A 33 -7.20 16.32 2.96
C GLN A 33 -8.51 15.67 3.44
N PRO A 34 -9.45 16.47 4.01
CA PRO A 34 -10.78 15.98 4.34
C PRO A 34 -11.49 15.38 3.13
N GLY A 35 -12.00 14.17 3.29
CA GLY A 35 -12.69 13.47 2.23
C GLY A 35 -11.76 12.74 1.26
N ASP A 36 -10.48 12.60 1.54
CA ASP A 36 -9.60 11.68 0.81
C ASP A 36 -9.86 10.22 1.19
N PHE A 37 -9.43 9.31 0.32
CA PHE A 37 -9.33 7.91 0.69
C PHE A 37 -7.93 7.63 1.25
N ILE A 38 -7.88 6.92 2.37
CA ILE A 38 -6.64 6.36 2.90
C ILE A 38 -6.94 5.00 3.53
N ASP A 39 -6.08 4.03 3.24
CA ASP A 39 -6.05 2.78 3.97
C ASP A 39 -4.66 2.54 4.57
N GLY A 40 -4.58 1.55 5.46
CA GLY A 40 -3.34 1.21 6.12
C GLY A 40 -3.31 -0.24 6.57
N TYR A 41 -2.14 -0.85 6.42
CA TYR A 41 -1.85 -2.22 6.79
C TYR A 41 -0.50 -2.31 7.47
N ALA A 42 -0.33 -3.28 8.37
CA ALA A 42 0.94 -3.55 9.03
C ALA A 42 1.25 -5.04 9.12
N VAL A 43 2.54 -5.37 9.00
CA VAL A 43 3.10 -6.72 9.21
C VAL A 43 4.38 -6.64 9.99
N ASN A 44 4.69 -7.68 10.77
CA ASN A 44 6.02 -7.82 11.38
C ASN A 44 7.04 -8.10 10.28
N SER A 45 8.08 -7.27 10.22
CA SER A 45 9.12 -7.33 9.20
C SER A 45 10.33 -6.52 9.67
N GLY A 46 11.51 -7.12 9.56
CA GLY A 46 12.79 -6.46 9.83
C GLY A 46 13.40 -5.78 8.61
N LEU A 47 12.69 -5.74 7.48
CA LEU A 47 13.18 -5.12 6.25
C LEU A 47 13.28 -3.60 6.43
N ASP A 48 14.23 -2.99 5.72
CA ASP A 48 14.23 -1.55 5.55
C ASP A 48 13.08 -1.12 4.60
N PRO A 49 12.64 0.16 4.63
CA PRO A 49 11.54 0.64 3.80
C PRO A 49 11.74 0.43 2.30
N GLU A 50 12.97 0.53 1.80
CA GLU A 50 13.28 0.41 0.37
C GLU A 50 13.19 -1.05 -0.10
N GLN A 51 13.73 -1.98 0.69
CA GLN A 51 13.60 -3.42 0.49
C GLN A 51 12.14 -3.84 0.55
N ALA A 52 11.40 -3.36 1.55
CA ALA A 52 9.97 -3.61 1.66
C ALA A 52 9.20 -3.06 0.45
N ALA A 53 9.55 -1.88 -0.07
CA ALA A 53 8.99 -1.34 -1.30
C ALA A 53 9.29 -2.22 -2.51
N LYS A 54 10.54 -2.62 -2.70
CA LYS A 54 10.95 -3.51 -3.78
C LYS A 54 10.20 -4.84 -3.75
N VAL A 55 10.07 -5.44 -2.57
CA VAL A 55 9.33 -6.69 -2.39
C VAL A 55 7.83 -6.46 -2.63
N GLY A 56 7.20 -5.53 -1.93
CA GLY A 56 5.76 -5.29 -2.00
C GLY A 56 5.28 -4.89 -3.40
N LEU A 57 6.05 -4.06 -4.11
CA LEU A 57 5.71 -3.56 -5.44
C LEU A 57 6.11 -4.51 -6.58
N SER A 58 6.81 -5.62 -6.29
CA SER A 58 7.13 -6.61 -7.33
C SER A 58 5.86 -7.33 -7.81
N MET A 59 5.17 -6.78 -8.80
CA MET A 59 3.80 -7.23 -9.13
C MET A 59 3.75 -8.69 -9.61
N PRO A 60 3.01 -9.58 -8.93
CA PRO A 60 2.79 -10.94 -9.39
C PRO A 60 1.91 -10.96 -10.65
N GLY A 61 1.98 -12.05 -11.43
CA GLY A 61 1.28 -12.15 -12.72
C GLY A 61 -0.24 -11.95 -12.62
N TRP A 62 -0.87 -12.38 -11.52
CA TRP A 62 -2.31 -12.17 -11.29
C TRP A 62 -2.65 -10.69 -11.03
N ALA A 63 -1.78 -9.92 -10.35
CA ALA A 63 -1.98 -8.50 -10.13
C ALA A 63 -1.89 -7.73 -11.46
N ARG A 64 -0.98 -8.14 -12.36
CA ARG A 64 -0.93 -7.61 -13.74
C ARG A 64 -2.22 -7.92 -14.51
N ALA A 65 -2.77 -9.14 -14.36
CA ALA A 65 -4.03 -9.50 -15.00
C ALA A 65 -5.21 -8.64 -14.48
N LEU A 66 -5.25 -8.34 -13.18
CA LEU A 66 -6.26 -7.44 -12.61
C LEU A 66 -6.11 -5.99 -13.08
N LEU A 67 -4.88 -5.48 -13.22
CA LEU A 67 -4.66 -4.16 -13.80
C LEU A 67 -5.13 -4.10 -15.26
N SER A 68 -4.89 -5.16 -16.04
CA SER A 68 -5.41 -5.27 -17.40
C SER A 68 -6.95 -5.30 -17.43
N LEU A 69 -7.58 -6.03 -16.51
CA LEU A 69 -9.03 -6.03 -16.35
C LEU A 69 -9.56 -4.64 -15.99
N ARG A 70 -8.94 -3.95 -15.02
CA ARG A 70 -9.23 -2.56 -14.66
C ARG A 70 -9.18 -1.66 -15.89
N ASN A 71 -8.12 -1.76 -16.69
CA ASN A 71 -7.96 -0.96 -17.90
C ASN A 71 -9.11 -1.19 -18.88
N ARG A 72 -9.56 -2.43 -19.04
CA ARG A 72 -10.70 -2.75 -19.91
C ARG A 72 -12.02 -2.18 -19.40
N ILE A 73 -12.24 -2.18 -18.08
CA ILE A 73 -13.47 -1.63 -17.47
C ILE A 73 -13.50 -0.10 -17.58
N VAL A 74 -12.37 0.57 -17.41
CA VAL A 74 -12.30 2.05 -17.41
C VAL A 74 -12.11 2.65 -18.79
N ARG A 75 -11.77 1.86 -19.82
CA ARG A 75 -11.58 2.32 -21.21
C ARG A 75 -12.78 3.09 -21.78
N PRO A 76 -14.05 2.69 -21.57
CA PRO A 76 -15.21 3.45 -22.04
C PRO A 76 -15.38 4.82 -21.36
N LEU A 77 -14.74 5.05 -20.21
CA LEU A 77 -14.78 6.32 -19.47
C LEU A 77 -13.83 7.38 -20.05
N GLY A 78 -13.16 7.10 -21.17
CA GLY A 78 -12.29 8.06 -21.86
C GLY A 78 -11.00 8.41 -21.11
N LEU A 79 -10.65 7.65 -20.07
CA LEU A 79 -9.44 7.88 -19.30
C LEU A 79 -8.22 7.47 -20.13
N LYS A 80 -7.41 8.45 -20.54
CA LYS A 80 -6.02 8.21 -20.92
C LYS A 80 -5.29 7.79 -19.65
N THR A 81 -5.03 6.49 -19.54
CA THR A 81 -4.26 5.95 -18.44
C THR A 81 -2.78 6.02 -18.84
N ASP A 82 -2.12 7.16 -18.61
CA ASP A 82 -0.66 7.28 -18.82
C ASP A 82 0.10 6.32 -17.90
N VAL A 83 -0.53 5.88 -16.80
CA VAL A 83 -0.07 4.82 -15.90
C VAL A 83 -0.08 3.41 -16.52
N ALA A 84 -0.65 3.20 -17.72
CA ALA A 84 -0.76 1.88 -18.33
C ALA A 84 0.59 1.30 -18.79
N ASP A 85 1.60 2.14 -19.06
CA ASP A 85 2.95 1.67 -19.40
C ASP A 85 3.76 1.21 -18.17
N ALA A 86 3.28 1.49 -16.97
CA ALA A 86 3.86 0.98 -15.73
C ALA A 86 3.70 -0.56 -15.59
N GLY A 87 2.88 -1.20 -16.44
CA GLY A 87 2.60 -2.64 -16.37
C GLY A 87 3.80 -3.59 -16.53
N GLN A 88 4.96 -3.09 -16.99
CA GLN A 88 6.18 -3.89 -17.12
C GLN A 88 7.25 -3.57 -16.07
N ASN A 89 7.18 -2.39 -15.43
CA ASN A 89 8.15 -1.92 -14.44
C ASN A 89 7.57 -0.69 -13.69
N ALA A 90 6.46 -0.84 -12.96
CA ALA A 90 5.79 0.27 -12.26
C ALA A 90 6.64 0.80 -11.09
N ILE A 91 7.73 1.47 -11.42
CA ILE A 91 8.51 2.27 -10.51
C ILE A 91 7.79 3.62 -10.52
N PHE A 92 6.81 3.77 -9.63
CA PHE A 92 6.25 5.08 -9.35
C PHE A 92 7.39 5.98 -8.84
N PRO A 93 7.44 7.27 -9.24
CA PRO A 93 8.50 8.14 -8.80
C PRO A 93 8.45 8.28 -7.27
N VAL A 94 9.63 8.26 -6.66
CA VAL A 94 9.78 8.54 -5.22
C VAL A 94 9.51 10.03 -5.01
N THR A 95 8.49 10.31 -4.21
CA THR A 95 8.07 11.68 -3.86
C THR A 95 8.66 12.14 -2.52
N TYR A 96 9.03 11.19 -1.66
CA TYR A 96 9.69 11.42 -0.39
C TYR A 96 10.41 10.15 0.06
N GLN A 97 11.58 10.30 0.69
CA GLN A 97 12.33 9.21 1.28
C GLN A 97 13.18 9.70 2.46
N ASP A 98 13.13 8.96 3.56
CA ASP A 98 14.05 9.04 4.70
C ASP A 98 14.46 7.62 5.16
N GLU A 99 15.17 7.51 6.28
CA GLU A 99 15.64 6.22 6.83
C GLU A 99 14.50 5.26 7.25
N SER A 100 13.34 5.83 7.61
CA SER A 100 12.20 5.12 8.17
C SER A 100 11.02 5.02 7.21
N GLU A 101 10.99 5.78 6.11
CA GLU A 101 9.82 5.94 5.26
C GLU A 101 10.20 6.20 3.80
N ILE A 102 9.44 5.58 2.90
CA ILE A 102 9.47 5.87 1.46
C ILE A 102 8.04 6.10 0.97
N ILE A 103 7.83 7.16 0.19
CA ILE A 103 6.54 7.49 -0.42
C ILE A 103 6.72 7.56 -1.94
N LEU A 104 6.00 6.71 -2.65
CA LEU A 104 5.98 6.66 -4.10
C LEU A 104 4.59 7.01 -4.62
N GLY A 105 4.47 7.65 -5.78
CA GLY A 105 3.17 7.86 -6.38
C GLY A 105 3.19 8.84 -7.54
N ALA A 106 2.02 9.16 -8.08
CA ALA A 106 1.87 10.09 -9.19
C ALA A 106 0.57 10.89 -9.07
N ASP A 107 0.53 12.01 -9.80
CA ASP A 107 -0.61 12.90 -9.91
C ASP A 107 -1.21 12.74 -11.32
N ASP A 108 -2.54 12.54 -11.39
CA ASP A 108 -3.26 12.35 -12.64
C ASP A 108 -4.52 13.23 -12.66
N ASN A 109 -5.04 13.50 -13.87
CA ASN A 109 -6.24 14.34 -14.05
C ASN A 109 -7.49 13.87 -13.28
N HIS A 110 -7.59 12.58 -12.92
CA HIS A 110 -8.76 12.01 -12.26
C HIS A 110 -8.54 11.75 -10.77
N LEU A 111 -7.31 11.45 -10.36
CA LEU A 111 -6.91 11.25 -8.97
C LEU A 111 -5.41 11.43 -8.82
N ASP A 112 -4.99 11.75 -7.61
CA ASP A 112 -3.60 11.65 -7.20
C ASP A 112 -3.49 10.46 -6.26
N PHE A 113 -2.38 9.73 -6.30
CA PHE A 113 -2.16 8.62 -5.38
C PHE A 113 -0.76 8.60 -4.82
N ARG A 114 -0.63 8.08 -3.61
CA ARG A 114 0.64 7.78 -2.96
C ARG A 114 0.57 6.43 -2.26
N ILE A 115 1.69 5.72 -2.27
CA ILE A 115 1.96 4.51 -1.51
C ILE A 115 3.08 4.87 -0.53
N CYS A 116 2.76 4.86 0.75
CA CYS A 116 3.72 5.01 1.82
C CYS A 116 4.12 3.64 2.35
N ILE A 117 5.42 3.43 2.57
CA ILE A 117 5.96 2.28 3.28
C ILE A 117 6.87 2.82 4.37
N ARG A 118 6.54 2.50 5.63
CA ARG A 118 7.23 3.01 6.81
C ARG A 118 7.61 1.86 7.73
N GLN A 119 8.86 1.86 8.20
CA GLN A 119 9.31 0.97 9.27
C GLN A 119 9.11 1.68 10.61
N GLN A 120 8.47 0.98 11.55
CA GLN A 120 8.40 1.44 12.94
C GLN A 120 8.25 0.23 13.87
N ASP A 121 9.02 0.19 14.96
CA ASP A 121 8.87 -0.81 16.03
C ASP A 121 8.91 -2.28 15.57
N GLY A 122 9.74 -2.58 14.55
CA GLY A 122 9.85 -3.93 13.96
C GLY A 122 8.67 -4.31 13.06
N MET A 123 7.84 -3.33 12.69
CA MET A 123 6.72 -3.49 11.77
C MET A 123 6.95 -2.67 10.51
N ILE A 124 6.51 -3.20 9.38
CA ILE A 124 6.33 -2.43 8.16
C ILE A 124 4.86 -2.04 8.07
N HIS A 125 4.63 -0.73 7.99
CA HIS A 125 3.35 -0.10 7.73
C HIS A 125 3.28 0.31 6.26
N MET A 126 2.23 -0.10 5.56
CA MET A 126 1.93 0.34 4.21
C MET A 126 0.61 1.10 4.22
N ALA A 127 0.56 2.26 3.59
CA ALA A 127 -0.67 3.01 3.39
C ALA A 127 -0.82 3.43 1.93
N THR A 128 -2.05 3.39 1.43
CA THR A 128 -2.38 3.95 0.12
C THR A 128 -3.31 5.14 0.34
N TRP A 129 -2.86 6.31 -0.10
CA TRP A 129 -3.64 7.53 -0.11
C TRP A 129 -4.08 7.86 -1.54
N VAL A 130 -5.33 8.31 -1.68
CA VAL A 130 -5.89 8.75 -2.95
C VAL A 130 -6.71 10.02 -2.75
N HIS A 131 -6.27 11.10 -3.41
CA HIS A 131 -7.05 12.32 -3.60
C HIS A 131 -7.81 12.24 -4.93
N ARG A 132 -9.08 12.67 -4.95
CA ARG A 132 -9.93 12.56 -6.16
C ARG A 132 -10.23 13.93 -6.71
N ASN A 133 -9.71 14.21 -7.89
CA ASN A 133 -9.80 15.53 -8.52
C ASN A 133 -11.21 15.81 -9.08
N ASN A 134 -11.99 14.77 -9.42
CA ASN A 134 -13.32 14.93 -10.02
C ASN A 134 -14.23 13.69 -9.83
N LEU A 135 -15.44 13.76 -10.41
CA LEU A 135 -16.41 12.66 -10.38
C LEU A 135 -15.88 11.38 -11.05
N LEU A 136 -15.09 11.50 -12.12
CA LEU A 136 -14.45 10.35 -12.76
C LEU A 136 -13.49 9.67 -11.78
N GLY A 137 -12.72 10.42 -11.00
CA GLY A 137 -11.88 9.91 -9.91
C GLY A 137 -12.66 9.10 -8.87
N ARG A 138 -13.87 9.56 -8.51
CA ARG A 138 -14.75 8.84 -7.56
C ARG A 138 -15.23 7.50 -8.13
N ILE A 139 -15.72 7.50 -9.37
CA ILE A 139 -16.19 6.28 -10.06
C ILE A 139 -15.02 5.31 -10.24
N TYR A 140 -13.88 5.84 -10.68
CA TYR A 140 -12.66 5.08 -10.88
C TYR A 140 -12.21 4.40 -9.59
N LEU A 141 -12.11 5.15 -8.48
CA LEU A 141 -11.69 4.59 -7.21
C LEU A 141 -12.63 3.44 -6.81
N ALA A 142 -13.95 3.65 -6.89
CA ALA A 142 -14.94 2.63 -6.55
C ALA A 142 -14.77 1.32 -7.34
N VAL A 143 -14.43 1.41 -8.63
CA VAL A 143 -14.17 0.23 -9.48
C VAL A 143 -12.87 -0.49 -9.08
N VAL A 144 -11.83 0.26 -8.70
CA VAL A 144 -10.50 -0.31 -8.39
C VAL A 144 -10.38 -0.83 -6.96
N MET A 145 -11.13 -0.27 -6.01
CA MET A 145 -11.12 -0.64 -4.59
C MET A 145 -11.10 -2.15 -4.28
N PRO A 146 -11.97 -3.00 -4.87
CA PRO A 146 -11.94 -4.43 -4.57
C PRO A 146 -10.61 -5.08 -4.96
N PHE A 147 -10.01 -4.67 -6.08
CA PHE A 147 -8.73 -5.19 -6.55
C PHE A 147 -7.56 -4.66 -5.73
N HIS A 148 -7.62 -3.38 -5.37
CA HIS A 148 -6.66 -2.72 -4.50
C HIS A 148 -6.44 -3.49 -3.19
N ILE A 149 -7.53 -3.86 -2.52
CA ILE A 149 -7.48 -4.61 -1.26
C ILE A 149 -6.76 -5.96 -1.44
N LEU A 150 -6.98 -6.67 -2.55
CA LEU A 150 -6.32 -7.94 -2.83
C LEU A 150 -4.81 -7.74 -3.07
N ILE A 151 -4.45 -6.72 -3.87
CA ILE A 151 -3.05 -6.41 -4.22
C ILE A 151 -2.25 -6.01 -2.98
N VAL A 152 -2.79 -5.13 -2.13
CA VAL A 152 -2.10 -4.70 -0.91
C VAL A 152 -1.93 -5.85 0.06
N ARG A 153 -2.94 -6.71 0.24
CA ARG A 153 -2.82 -7.88 1.12
C ARG A 153 -1.74 -8.86 0.65
N ASP A 154 -1.66 -9.13 -0.64
CA ASP A 154 -0.59 -9.95 -1.20
C ASP A 154 0.80 -9.30 -1.04
N ALA A 155 0.91 -8.00 -1.34
CA ALA A 155 2.15 -7.24 -1.14
C ALA A 155 2.64 -7.33 0.32
N MET A 156 1.76 -7.12 1.29
CA MET A 156 2.09 -7.24 2.72
C MET A 156 2.44 -8.67 3.11
N GLY A 157 1.78 -9.68 2.53
CA GLY A 157 2.15 -11.09 2.71
C GLY A 157 3.57 -11.39 2.22
N ARG A 158 3.96 -10.82 1.08
CA ARG A 158 5.31 -10.99 0.50
C ARG A 158 6.39 -10.27 1.32
N ILE A 159 6.13 -9.05 1.77
CA ILE A 159 7.04 -8.30 2.67
C ILE A 159 7.33 -9.13 3.92
N ARG A 160 6.27 -9.63 4.57
CA ARG A 160 6.40 -10.45 5.77
C ARG A 160 7.21 -11.72 5.54
N ASN A 161 7.01 -12.40 4.41
CA ASN A 161 7.70 -13.65 4.11
C ASN A 161 9.16 -13.45 3.64
N ALA A 162 9.55 -12.22 3.29
CA ALA A 162 10.91 -11.87 2.88
C ALA A 162 11.77 -11.33 4.05
N SER A 163 11.21 -11.27 5.25
CA SER A 163 11.84 -10.75 6.47
C SER A 163 12.58 -11.80 7.27
#